data_AF-A0AAP0IY38-F1
#
_entry.id   AF-A0AAP0IY38-F1
#
_cell.length_a   1.000
_cell.length_b   1.000
_cell.length_c   1.000
_cell.angle_alpha   90.00
_cell.angle_beta   90.00
_cell.angle_gamma   90.00
#
_symmetry.space_group_name_H-M   'P 1'
#
loop_
_entity.id
_entity.type
_entity.pdbx_description
1 polymer ?
#
loop_
_entity_poly.entity_id
_entity_poly.type
_entity_poly.pdbx_seq_one_letter_code
_entity_poly.pdbx_strand_id
1 'polypeptide(L)' 'MEVGMSSSYCDVGVEGEEDGCRTPSREECMIAVNLRCPPPPPRKKPGCSEGRGAPPKNGYFQHPDLEVLLSNSGATL' A
#
# COMPACT_ATOMS: atom_id res chain seq x y z
N MET A 1 -1.17 -32.93 39.67
CA MET A 1 -1.99 -32.97 38.44
C MET A 1 -1.29 -32.10 37.42
N GLU A 2 -0.38 -32.68 36.63
CA GLU A 2 0.10 -32.00 35.43
C GLU A 2 -0.67 -32.59 34.26
N VAL A 3 -1.57 -31.79 33.69
CA VAL A 3 -2.28 -32.13 32.46
C VAL A 3 -1.34 -31.84 31.31
N GLY A 4 -0.63 -32.87 30.86
CA GLY A 4 0.15 -32.82 29.62
C GLY A 4 -0.79 -32.58 28.46
N MET A 5 -0.76 -31.36 27.92
CA MET A 5 -1.48 -30.96 26.70
C MET A 5 -0.77 -31.59 25.50
N SER A 6 -0.94 -32.90 25.32
CA SER A 6 -0.47 -33.64 24.14
C SER A 6 -1.48 -33.45 23.01
N SER A 7 -1.46 -32.25 22.42
CA SER A 7 -2.10 -32.05 21.12
C SER A 7 -1.11 -32.44 20.04
N SER A 8 -0.94 -33.76 19.81
CA SER A 8 -0.33 -34.22 18.56
C SER A 8 -1.46 -34.41 17.56
N TYR A 9 -1.72 -33.37 16.76
CA TYR A 9 -2.44 -33.53 15.52
C TYR A 9 -1.73 -34.62 14.70
N CYS A 10 -2.47 -35.63 14.26
CA CYS A 10 -1.94 -36.60 13.32
C CYS A 10 -1.66 -35.86 12.01
N ASP A 11 -0.39 -35.79 11.65
CA ASP A 11 0.11 -35.28 10.38
C ASP A 11 -0.47 -36.15 9.25
N VAL A 12 -1.61 -35.71 8.70
CA VAL A 12 -2.14 -36.26 7.46
C VAL A 12 -1.25 -35.68 6.37
N GLY A 13 -0.28 -36.47 5.91
CA GLY A 13 0.56 -36.11 4.78
C GLY A 13 -0.32 -35.78 3.57
N VAL A 14 -0.48 -34.49 3.29
CA VAL A 14 -1.00 -33.99 2.02
C VAL A 14 0.20 -33.92 1.08
N GLU A 15 0.39 -34.99 0.33
CA GLU A 15 1.27 -34.96 -0.84
C GLU A 15 0.66 -33.99 -1.86
N GLY A 16 1.09 -32.72 -1.80
CA GLY A 16 0.63 -31.65 -2.70
C GLY A 16 0.95 -30.22 -2.26
N GLU A 17 1.91 -29.99 -1.35
CA GLU A 17 2.19 -28.68 -0.76
C GLU A 17 3.42 -27.95 -1.33
N GLU A 18 3.73 -28.11 -2.62
CA GLU A 18 4.69 -27.21 -3.28
C GLU A 18 4.02 -26.18 -4.22
N ASP A 19 2.76 -26.38 -4.57
CA ASP A 19 1.93 -25.37 -5.24
C ASP A 19 1.01 -24.73 -4.19
N GLY A 20 1.40 -23.56 -3.67
CA GLY A 20 0.48 -22.72 -2.91
C GLY A 20 -0.74 -22.30 -3.74
N CYS A 21 -1.53 -21.32 -3.26
CA CYS A 21 -2.63 -20.77 -4.05
C CYS A 21 -2.13 -20.20 -5.39
N ARG A 22 -2.33 -20.95 -6.49
CA ARG A 22 -1.88 -20.57 -7.83
C ARG A 22 -3.06 -20.28 -8.75
N THR A 23 -2.89 -19.30 -9.63
CA THR A 23 -3.88 -18.99 -10.67
C THR A 23 -4.07 -20.21 -11.59
N PRO A 24 -5.31 -20.67 -11.85
CA PRO A 24 -5.57 -21.76 -12.78
C PRO A 24 -4.98 -21.50 -14.17
N SER A 25 -4.27 -22.48 -14.73
CA SER A 25 -3.57 -22.39 -16.02
C SER A 25 -4.32 -23.02 -17.19
N ARG A 26 -5.43 -23.73 -16.94
CA ARG A 26 -6.28 -24.32 -17.98
C ARG A 26 -6.96 -23.21 -18.78
N GLU A 27 -6.95 -23.32 -20.10
CA GLU A 27 -7.49 -22.30 -21.02
C GLU A 27 -8.96 -21.94 -20.73
N GLU A 28 -9.78 -22.93 -20.35
CA GLU A 28 -11.19 -22.77 -19.98
C GLU A 28 -11.41 -21.93 -18.71
N CYS A 29 -10.40 -21.86 -17.85
CA CYS A 29 -10.42 -21.11 -16.59
C CYS A 29 -9.67 -19.77 -16.70
N MET A 30 -8.92 -19.55 -17.78
CA MET A 30 -8.21 -18.30 -17.98
C MET A 30 -9.18 -17.19 -18.38
N ILE A 31 -9.03 -16.02 -17.77
CA ILE A 31 -9.79 -14.84 -18.17
C ILE A 31 -9.42 -14.51 -19.62
N ALA A 32 -10.43 -14.41 -20.49
CA ALA A 32 -10.23 -14.09 -21.89
C ALA A 32 -9.39 -12.82 -22.06
N VAL A 33 -8.27 -12.97 -22.75
CA VAL A 33 -7.25 -11.94 -22.95
C VAL A 33 -7.70 -10.99 -24.07
N ASN A 34 -8.84 -10.30 -23.88
CA ASN A 34 -9.25 -9.20 -24.75
C ASN A 34 -8.42 -7.96 -24.40
N LEU A 35 -7.18 -7.92 -24.90
CA LEU A 35 -6.13 -6.95 -24.55
C LEU A 35 -6.32 -5.54 -25.11
N ARG A 36 -7.51 -5.16 -25.59
CA ARG A 36 -7.74 -3.75 -25.90
C ARG A 36 -8.07 -3.01 -24.61
N CYS A 37 -7.01 -2.71 -23.83
CA CYS A 37 -7.08 -1.62 -22.88
C CYS A 37 -7.65 -0.41 -23.62
N PRO A 38 -8.69 0.24 -23.08
CA PRO A 38 -9.18 1.47 -23.67
C PRO A 38 -8.02 2.48 -23.74
N PRO A 39 -8.05 3.42 -24.71
CA PRO A 39 -7.05 4.46 -24.76
C PRO A 39 -6.97 5.18 -23.41
N PRO A 40 -5.78 5.62 -22.98
CA PRO A 40 -5.61 6.27 -21.70
C PRO A 40 -6.50 7.52 -21.63
N PRO A 41 -7.05 7.86 -20.45
CA PRO A 41 -7.84 9.06 -20.29
C PRO A 41 -6.99 10.30 -20.62
N PRO A 42 -7.60 11.39 -21.14
CA PRO A 42 -6.88 12.62 -21.41
C PRO A 42 -6.26 13.16 -20.12
N ARG A 43 -5.06 13.75 -20.24
CA ARG A 43 -4.40 14.40 -19.11
C ARG A 43 -5.33 15.45 -18.52
N LYS A 44 -5.51 15.44 -17.20
CA LYS A 44 -6.18 16.54 -16.50
C LYS A 44 -5.43 17.83 -16.84
N LYS A 45 -6.17 18.83 -17.32
CA LYS A 45 -5.65 20.20 -17.36
C LYS A 45 -5.26 20.58 -15.92
N PRO A 46 -4.20 21.36 -15.70
CA PRO A 46 -3.98 21.96 -14.38
C PRO A 46 -5.27 22.71 -14.04
N GLY A 47 -6.06 22.16 -13.12
CA GLY A 47 -7.16 22.89 -12.50
C GLY A 47 -6.53 24.12 -11.89
N CYS A 48 -7.22 25.27 -11.99
CA CYS A 48 -6.76 26.59 -11.55
C CYS A 48 -5.75 26.39 -10.43
N SER A 49 -4.48 26.45 -10.81
CA SER A 49 -3.45 26.43 -9.80
C SER A 49 -3.61 27.79 -9.14
N GLU A 50 -4.45 27.84 -8.11
CA GLU A 50 -4.07 28.49 -6.87
C GLU A 50 -2.75 27.81 -6.47
N GLY A 51 -1.69 28.20 -7.19
CA GLY A 51 -0.38 27.61 -7.09
C GLY A 51 0.00 27.79 -5.64
N ARG A 52 0.28 26.68 -4.96
CA ARG A 52 0.69 26.64 -3.54
C ARG A 52 0.11 27.84 -2.78
N GLY A 53 -1.19 27.80 -2.51
CA GLY A 53 -1.93 28.91 -1.92
C GLY A 53 -1.08 29.65 -0.88
N ALA A 54 -1.11 30.98 -0.94
CA ALA A 54 -0.28 31.81 -0.07
C ALA A 54 -0.35 31.30 1.38
N PRO A 55 0.77 31.35 2.13
CA PRO A 55 0.77 30.97 3.53
C PRO A 55 -0.42 31.60 4.28
N PRO A 56 -0.99 30.89 5.27
CA PRO A 56 -2.02 31.45 6.12
C PRO A 56 -1.59 32.83 6.62
N LYS A 57 -2.54 33.78 6.64
CA LYS A 57 -2.27 35.19 6.99
C LYS A 57 -1.63 35.34 8.38
N ASN A 58 -1.86 34.38 9.25
CA ASN A 58 -1.36 34.31 10.62
C ASN A 58 -0.13 33.38 10.78
N GLY A 59 0.51 33.00 9.67
CA GLY A 59 1.56 31.99 9.69
C GLY A 59 1.02 30.58 9.90
N TYR A 60 1.88 29.60 9.71
CA TYR A 60 1.55 28.21 10.05
C TYR A 60 1.66 27.99 11.56
N PHE A 61 1.24 26.82 12.02
CA PHE A 61 1.33 26.43 13.42
C PHE A 61 2.75 26.58 13.98
N GLN A 62 2.92 27.50 14.93
CA GLN A 62 4.18 27.78 15.61
C GLN A 62 4.15 27.11 16.99
N HIS A 63 4.50 25.83 17.04
CA HIS A 63 4.70 25.13 18.31
C HIS A 63 6.19 25.11 18.64
N PRO A 64 6.61 25.42 19.88
CA PRO A 64 8.02 25.45 20.26
C PRO A 64 8.76 24.15 19.92
N ASP A 65 8.07 23.01 19.99
CA ASP A 65 8.66 21.72 19.67
C ASP A 65 9.04 21.57 18.18
N LEU A 66 8.32 22.25 17.27
CA LEU A 66 8.63 22.18 15.83
C LEU A 66 9.89 22.96 15.47
N GLU A 67 10.16 24.07 16.14
CA GLU A 67 11.39 24.86 15.94
C GLU A 67 12.61 24.03 16.33
N VAL A 68 12.53 23.23 17.39
CA VAL A 68 13.60 22.33 17.83
C VAL A 68 13.84 21.22 16.80
N LEU A 69 12.78 20.65 16.25
CA LEU A 69 12.86 19.60 15.22
C LEU A 69 13.38 20.14 13.89
N LEU A 70 12.91 21.33 13.48
CA LEU A 70 13.29 21.95 12.23
C LEU A 70 14.71 22.53 12.29
N SER A 71 15.14 23.08 13.43
CA SER A 71 16.52 23.55 13.62
C SER A 71 17.57 22.44 13.51
N ASN A 72 17.17 21.19 13.81
CA ASN A 72 18.06 20.03 13.75
C ASN A 72 18.06 19.36 12.36
N SER A 73 17.09 19.70 11.51
CA SER A 73 17.14 19.39 10.09
C SER A 73 17.79 20.58 9.38
N GLY A 74 18.80 20.39 8.54
CA GLY A 74 19.46 21.50 7.83
C GLY A 74 18.58 22.24 6.79
N ALA A 75 17.26 22.30 7.00
CA ALA A 75 16.31 23.02 6.18
C ALA A 75 16.13 24.44 6.71
N THR A 76 16.98 25.36 6.28
CA THR A 76 16.75 26.79 6.43
C THR A 76 15.71 27.24 5.40
N LEU A 77 14.64 27.91 5.87
CA LEU A 77 13.63 28.58 5.04
C LEU A 77 14.19 29.84 4.37
#